data_AF-A0A345H8N5-F1
#
_entry.id   AF-A0A345H8N5-F1
#
_cell.length_a   1.000
_cell.length_b   1.000
_cell.length_c   1.000
_cell.angle_alpha   90.00
_cell.angle_beta   90.00
_cell.angle_gamma   90.00
#
_symmetry.space_group_name_H-M   'P 1'
#
loop_
_entity.id
_entity.type
_entity.pdbx_description
1 polymer ?
#
loop_
_entity_poly.entity_id
_entity_poly.type
_entity_poly.pdbx_seq_one_letter_code
_entity_poly.pdbx_strand_id
1 'polypeptide(L)'
;MVQSGFVSLPFTEDDSTTIEDVTSLTISNYGTTALTVSVNGVPRTVPAFNADIGVPFGSFNIPGDGTATAKLEIKFAFVGGTGNAILDYRKLIHPLNC
;
A
#
# COMPACT_ATOMS: atom_id res chain seq x y z
N MET A 1 -15.27 -21.18 3.28
CA MET A 1 -14.95 -20.19 2.24
C MET A 1 -14.04 -19.16 2.87
N VAL A 2 -12.88 -18.89 2.29
CA VAL A 2 -12.01 -17.81 2.78
C VAL A 2 -12.60 -16.51 2.29
N GLN A 3 -13.05 -15.65 3.21
CA GLN A 3 -13.61 -14.36 2.85
C GLN A 3 -12.44 -13.36 2.75
N SER A 4 -12.38 -12.54 1.71
CA SER A 4 -11.34 -11.50 1.59
C SER A 4 -11.94 -10.13 1.93
N GLY A 5 -11.31 -9.37 2.82
CA GLY A 5 -11.72 -8.00 3.15
C GLY A 5 -10.87 -6.99 2.39
N PHE A 6 -11.52 -5.97 1.81
CA PHE A 6 -10.84 -4.80 1.25
C PHE A 6 -10.65 -3.74 2.33
N VAL A 7 -9.44 -3.19 2.42
CA VAL A 7 -9.08 -2.11 3.35
C VAL A 7 -8.36 -1.02 2.58
N SER A 8 -8.68 0.23 2.89
CA SER A 8 -8.04 1.43 2.33
C SER A 8 -7.55 2.30 3.48
N LEU A 9 -6.26 2.66 3.47
CA LEU A 9 -5.63 3.46 4.51
C LEU A 9 -4.99 4.72 3.88
N PRO A 10 -5.37 5.93 4.32
CA PRO A 10 -4.73 7.16 3.89
C PRO A 10 -3.43 7.40 4.67
N PHE A 11 -2.42 7.95 4.00
CA PHE A 11 -1.16 8.40 4.57
C PHE A 11 -0.87 9.83 4.12
N THR A 12 -0.68 10.75 5.07
CA THR A 12 -0.45 12.18 4.79
C THR A 12 0.92 12.69 5.24
N GLU A 13 1.68 11.86 5.95
CA GLU A 13 3.02 12.14 6.47
C GLU A 13 3.85 10.86 6.51
N ASP A 14 5.15 11.01 6.71
CA ASP A 14 6.06 9.86 6.87
C ASP A 14 5.57 8.95 7.99
N ASP A 15 5.29 7.69 7.64
CA ASP A 15 4.72 6.74 8.59
C ASP A 15 5.07 5.30 8.18
N SER A 16 4.85 4.37 9.11
CA SER A 16 5.03 2.95 8.90
C SER A 16 3.82 2.17 9.40
N THR A 17 3.42 1.18 8.62
CA THR A 17 2.36 0.26 9.01
C THR A 17 2.81 -1.18 8.84
N THR A 18 2.23 -2.06 9.65
CA THR A 18 2.41 -3.49 9.53
C THR A 18 1.06 -4.11 9.23
N ILE A 19 1.00 -4.91 8.17
CA ILE A 19 -0.22 -5.60 7.74
C ILE A 19 0.06 -7.08 7.55
N GLU A 20 -0.92 -7.91 7.88
CA GLU A 20 -0.83 -9.38 7.86
C GLU A 20 -1.93 -9.94 6.96
N ASP A 21 -1.72 -11.18 6.52
CA ASP A 21 -2.61 -11.94 5.66
C ASP A 21 -2.98 -11.27 4.34
N VAL A 22 -2.07 -10.45 3.81
CA VAL A 22 -2.29 -9.68 2.58
C VAL A 22 -2.17 -10.59 1.37
N THR A 23 -3.17 -10.51 0.52
CA THR A 23 -3.25 -11.24 -0.76
C THR A 23 -2.97 -10.33 -1.94
N SER A 24 -3.32 -9.06 -1.86
CA SER A 24 -2.99 -8.07 -2.87
C SER A 24 -2.86 -6.71 -2.21
N LEU A 25 -1.93 -5.87 -2.67
CA LEU A 25 -1.85 -4.48 -2.24
C LEU A 25 -1.58 -3.56 -3.43
N THR A 26 -1.98 -2.30 -3.28
CA THR A 26 -1.71 -1.21 -4.20
C THR A 26 -1.46 0.04 -3.38
N ILE A 27 -0.37 0.73 -3.70
CA ILE A 27 -0.07 2.03 -3.09
C ILE A 27 -0.16 3.07 -4.19
N SER A 28 -1.00 4.07 -3.98
CA SER A 28 -1.28 5.16 -4.90
C SER A 28 -0.78 6.47 -4.30
N ASN A 29 0.03 7.23 -5.04
CA ASN A 29 0.50 8.55 -4.63
C ASN A 29 -0.28 9.66 -5.35
N TYR A 30 -1.00 10.46 -4.57
CA TYR A 30 -1.76 11.63 -5.02
C TYR A 30 -1.01 12.95 -4.75
N GLY A 31 0.22 12.89 -4.24
CA GLY A 31 1.09 14.04 -4.04
C GLY A 31 1.70 14.56 -5.34
N THR A 32 2.17 15.81 -5.31
CA THR A 32 2.87 16.47 -6.42
C THR A 32 4.34 16.06 -6.54
N THR A 33 4.88 15.37 -5.53
CA THR A 33 6.24 14.83 -5.48
C THR A 33 6.21 13.31 -5.46
N ALA A 34 7.32 12.69 -5.86
CA ALA A 34 7.47 11.24 -5.77
C ALA A 34 7.50 10.79 -4.30
N LEU A 35 6.93 9.63 -4.03
CA LEU A 35 6.93 8.96 -2.74
C LEU A 35 7.93 7.80 -2.76
N THR A 36 8.71 7.62 -1.71
CA THR A 36 9.48 6.38 -1.50
C THR A 36 8.70 5.47 -0.57
N VAL A 37 8.37 4.28 -1.04
CA VAL A 37 7.75 3.22 -0.23
C VAL A 37 8.79 2.13 0.00
N SER A 38 8.94 1.65 1.23
CA SER A 38 9.69 0.43 1.49
C SER A 38 8.73 -0.69 1.88
N VAL A 39 8.85 -1.85 1.23
CA VAL A 39 8.11 -3.07 1.59
C VAL A 39 9.11 -4.11 2.05
N ASN A 40 9.02 -4.53 3.31
CA ASN A 40 9.97 -5.43 3.97
C ASN A 40 11.43 -4.98 3.77
N GLY A 41 11.67 -3.67 3.89
CA GLY A 41 13.00 -3.08 3.75
C GLY A 41 13.46 -2.84 2.31
N VAL A 42 12.69 -3.24 1.30
CA VAL A 42 13.01 -3.00 -0.11
C VAL A 42 12.37 -1.68 -0.58
N PRO A 43 13.16 -0.61 -0.82
CA PRO A 43 12.63 0.67 -1.28
C PRO A 43 12.18 0.62 -2.74
N ARG A 44 11.10 1.35 -3.03
CA ARG A 44 10.46 1.51 -4.32
C ARG A 44 10.00 2.95 -4.46
N THR A 45 10.16 3.53 -5.64
CA THR A 45 9.65 4.87 -5.92
C THR A 45 8.25 4.76 -6.52
N VAL A 46 7.30 5.47 -5.93
CA VAL A 46 5.95 5.68 -6.46
C VAL A 46 5.94 7.09 -7.07
N PRO A 47 5.80 7.23 -8.39
CA PRO A 47 5.78 8.54 -9.04
C PRO A 47 4.71 9.47 -8.47
N ALA A 48 4.91 10.77 -8.66
CA ALA A 48 3.91 11.78 -8.33
C ALA A 48 2.62 11.57 -9.14
N PHE A 49 1.53 12.15 -8.64
CA PHE A 49 0.30 12.27 -9.39
C PHE A 49 0.53 13.04 -10.69
N ASN A 50 0.01 12.50 -11.80
CA ASN A 50 0.02 13.20 -13.07
C ASN A 50 -1.40 13.71 -13.38
N ALA A 51 -1.56 15.04 -13.31
CA ALA A 51 -2.84 15.71 -13.57
C ALA A 51 -3.32 15.56 -15.03
N ASP A 52 -2.41 15.38 -15.99
CA ASP A 52 -2.76 15.29 -17.42
C ASP A 52 -3.51 14.00 -17.75
N ILE A 53 -3.29 12.94 -16.97
CA ILE A 53 -3.97 11.65 -17.14
C ILE A 53 -4.90 11.28 -15.98
N GLY A 54 -4.92 12.09 -14.92
CA GLY A 54 -5.85 11.95 -13.79
C GLY A 54 -5.68 10.70 -12.94
N VAL A 55 -4.55 9.97 -13.04
CA VAL A 55 -4.31 8.75 -12.28
C VAL A 55 -2.94 8.74 -11.60
N PRO A 56 -2.82 8.13 -10.40
CA PRO A 56 -1.54 7.88 -9.75
C PRO A 56 -0.72 6.87 -10.58
N PHE A 57 0.51 7.24 -10.95
CA PHE A 57 1.33 6.50 -11.91
C PHE A 57 2.02 5.25 -11.34
N GLY A 58 2.14 5.15 -10.02
CA GLY A 58 2.78 4.01 -9.37
C GLY A 58 1.74 3.18 -8.66
N SER A 59 1.61 1.92 -9.06
CA SER A 59 1.06 0.88 -8.20
C SER A 59 2.19 -0.10 -7.91
N PHE A 60 2.61 -0.19 -6.65
CA PHE A 60 3.34 -1.38 -6.23
C PHE A 60 2.32 -2.48 -6.02
N ASN A 61 2.22 -3.37 -7.01
CA ASN A 61 1.40 -4.55 -6.92
C ASN A 61 2.26 -5.70 -6.42
N ILE A 62 1.90 -6.28 -5.27
CA ILE A 62 2.29 -7.66 -4.99
C ILE A 62 1.24 -8.52 -5.70
N PRO A 63 1.55 -9.15 -6.84
CA PRO A 63 0.61 -10.03 -7.50
C PRO A 63 0.35 -11.18 -6.55
N GLY A 64 -0.84 -11.21 -5.95
CA GLY A 64 -1.28 -12.33 -5.13
C GLY A 64 -1.25 -13.59 -5.97
N ASP A 65 -0.41 -14.55 -5.59
CA ASP A 65 -0.51 -15.92 -6.07
C ASP A 65 -1.63 -16.70 -5.37
N GLY A 66 -2.43 -16.01 -4.54
CA GLY A 66 -3.47 -16.59 -3.68
C GLY A 66 -2.95 -17.04 -2.32
N THR A 67 -1.64 -16.93 -2.05
CA THR A 67 -1.07 -17.15 -0.72
C THR A 67 -1.04 -15.85 0.07
N ALA A 68 -1.51 -15.91 1.32
CA ALA A 68 -1.42 -14.80 2.24
C ALA A 68 0.05 -14.59 2.63
N THR A 69 0.54 -13.36 2.49
CA THR A 69 1.81 -13.00 3.10
C THR A 69 1.62 -12.86 4.60
N ALA A 70 2.40 -13.60 5.40
CA ALA A 70 2.25 -13.65 6.84
C ALA A 70 2.41 -12.27 7.52
N LYS A 71 3.36 -11.45 7.04
CA LYS A 71 3.59 -10.09 7.58
C LYS A 71 4.31 -9.22 6.57
N LEU A 72 3.78 -8.02 6.34
CA LEU A 72 4.38 -6.97 5.52
C LEU A 72 4.62 -5.73 6.39
N GLU A 73 5.86 -5.26 6.41
CA GLU A 73 6.21 -3.94 6.94
C GLU A 73 6.26 -2.96 5.76
N ILE A 74 5.42 -1.93 5.80
CA ILE A 74 5.33 -0.89 4.77
C ILE A 74 5.72 0.45 5.39
N LYS A 75 6.68 1.13 4.79
CA LYS A 75 7.12 2.49 5.19
C LYS A 75 6.86 3.48 4.07
N PHE A 76 6.31 4.62 4.41
CA PHE A 76 6.07 5.76 3.54
C PHE A 76 7.07 6.86 3.89
N ALA A 77 7.83 7.31 2.90
CA ALA A 77 8.78 8.41 3.03
C ALA A 77 8.53 9.42 1.90
N PHE A 78 7.86 10.51 2.25
CA PHE A 78 7.49 11.61 1.39
C PHE A 78 8.63 12.62 1.27
N VAL A 79 8.75 13.25 0.10
CA VAL A 79 9.69 14.37 -0.07
C VAL A 79 9.20 15.55 0.77
N GLY A 80 9.93 15.88 1.83
CA GLY A 80 9.56 16.93 2.78
C GLY A 80 8.71 16.46 3.95
N GLY A 81 8.55 15.15 4.15
CA GLY A 81 7.89 14.55 5.32
C GLY A 81 6.36 14.57 5.30
N THR A 82 5.75 15.16 4.27
CA THR A 82 4.30 15.26 4.09
C THR A 82 3.89 14.96 2.66
N GLY A 83 2.68 14.44 2.48
CA GLY A 83 2.14 14.15 1.16
C GLY A 83 0.72 13.62 1.20
N ASN A 84 0.35 12.86 0.17
CA ASN A 84 -0.96 12.24 0.08
C ASN A 84 -0.83 10.91 -0.66
N ALA A 85 -0.96 9.81 0.07
CA ALA A 85 -0.97 8.47 -0.51
C ALA A 85 -2.10 7.63 0.08
N ILE A 86 -2.54 6.63 -0.70
CA ILE A 86 -3.53 5.65 -0.28
C ILE A 86 -2.92 4.26 -0.44
N LEU A 87 -2.99 3.46 0.63
CA LEU A 87 -2.69 2.04 0.63
C LEU A 87 -4.01 1.26 0.58
N ASP A 88 -4.26 0.64 -0.56
CA ASP A 88 -5.38 -0.27 -0.76
C ASP A 88 -4.88 -1.71 -0.69
N TYR A 89 -5.49 -2.56 0.12
CA TYR A 89 -5.10 -3.97 0.20
C TYR A 89 -6.28 -4.89 0.48
N ARG A 90 -6.10 -6.16 0.07
CA ARG A 90 -7.01 -7.25 0.41
C ARG A 90 -6.34 -8.18 1.38
N LYS A 91 -7.00 -8.47 2.50
CA LYS A 91 -6.55 -9.44 3.49
C LYS A 91 -7.49 -10.63 3.56
N LEU A 92 -6.95 -11.80 3.90
CA LEU A 92 -7.80 -12.94 4.28
C LEU A 92 -8.53 -12.59 5.58
N ILE A 93 -9.81 -12.91 5.62
CA ILE A 93 -10.62 -12.91 6.81
C ILE A 93 -10.69 -14.38 7.23
N HIS A 94 -9.91 -14.70 8.25
CA HIS A 94 -10.12 -15.93 8.98
C HIS A 94 -11.46 -15.78 9.70
N PRO A 95 -12.43 -16.70 9.50
CA PRO A 95 -13.60 -16.72 10.36
C PRO A 95 -13.08 -16.79 11.80
N LEU A 96 -13.51 -15.85 12.65
CA LEU A 96 -13.22 -15.92 14.07
C LEU A 96 -13.67 -17.30 14.53
N ASN A 97 -12.74 -18.12 15.01
CA ASN A 97 -13.08 -19.33 15.74
C ASN A 97 -13.69 -18.87 17.07
N CYS A 98 -14.99 -18.63 17.06
CA CYS A 98 -15.83 -18.47 18.25
C CYS A 98 -16.48 -19.82 18.56
#